data_AF-Q5ZSF6-F1
#
_entry.id   AF-Q5ZSF6-F1
#
_cell.length_a   1.000
_cell.length_b   1.000
_cell.length_c   1.000
_cell.angle_alpha   90.00
_cell.angle_beta   90.00
_cell.angle_gamma   90.00
#
_symmetry.space_group_name_H-M   'P 1'
#
loop_
_entity.id
_entity.type
_entity.pdbx_description
1 polymer ?
#
loop_
_entity_poly.entity_id
_entity_poly.type
_entity_poly.pdbx_seq_one_letter_code
_entity_poly.pdbx_strand_id
1 'polypeptide(L)'
;MVENLCYYLFIRQNKSNIGLYFSTLRYHLIRMKVGIMDDLLDQIETGIQNNLYYLSLFVSLAIPDICGALESVNGVASGSKYASWFDKNVVIPNGYYLNGMDCYYFRCSMLHQGKTTHKNSNFTRILFVEPSSSNIFHNNIINKALNIDIKIFCNDIINATKCWISVISTDKNFIKNYKDFVRRHPKGLPPYISGVPVIS
;
A
#
# COMPACT_ATOMS: atom_id res chain seq x y z
N MET A 1 -25.90 -0.40 2.72
CA MET A 1 -25.52 0.97 2.31
C MET A 1 -24.37 1.41 3.22
N VAL A 2 -23.17 0.88 2.97
CA VAL A 2 -21.94 1.19 3.73
C VAL A 2 -21.08 2.01 2.77
N GLU A 3 -21.50 3.24 2.52
CA GLU A 3 -20.76 4.18 1.69
C GLU A 3 -19.66 4.82 2.55
N ASN A 4 -18.45 4.34 2.33
CA ASN A 4 -17.22 5.12 2.36
C ASN A 4 -16.95 6.02 3.59
N LEU A 5 -16.81 5.39 4.77
CA LEU A 5 -16.26 6.06 5.96
C LEU A 5 -14.89 6.71 5.72
N CYS A 6 -14.05 6.16 4.84
CA CYS A 6 -12.73 6.73 4.53
C CYS A 6 -12.82 8.01 3.70
N TYR A 7 -13.77 8.12 2.76
CA TYR A 7 -13.95 9.32 1.95
C TYR A 7 -14.43 10.51 2.81
N TYR A 8 -15.32 10.26 3.77
CA TYR A 8 -15.83 11.29 4.69
C TYR A 8 -14.78 11.79 5.68
N LEU A 9 -13.80 10.96 6.05
CA LEU A 9 -12.73 11.37 6.96
C LEU A 9 -11.71 12.30 6.28
N PHE A 10 -11.53 12.21 4.96
CA PHE A 10 -10.63 13.09 4.22
C PHE A 10 -11.22 14.49 4.00
N ILE A 11 -12.53 14.58 3.69
CA ILE A 11 -13.23 15.86 3.43
C ILE A 11 -13.34 16.76 4.68
N ARG A 12 -13.27 16.20 5.90
CA ARG A 12 -13.45 16.96 7.15
C ARG A 12 -12.21 17.68 7.68
N GLN A 13 -11.06 17.63 7.01
CA GLN A 13 -9.81 18.26 7.48
C GLN A 13 -9.80 19.80 7.47
N ASN A 14 -10.92 20.48 7.22
CA ASN A 14 -10.97 21.94 7.09
C ASN A 14 -11.89 22.72 8.06
N LYS A 15 -12.35 22.14 9.19
CA LYS A 15 -13.02 22.94 10.25
C LYS A 15 -12.71 22.46 11.68
N SER A 16 -12.20 23.42 12.46
CA SER A 16 -12.12 23.55 13.93
C SER A 16 -11.23 22.60 14.76
N ASN A 17 -10.33 23.23 15.54
CA ASN A 17 -9.33 22.66 16.47
C ASN A 17 -9.88 21.82 17.63
N ILE A 18 -11.19 21.58 17.71
CA ILE A 18 -11.80 20.71 18.73
C ILE A 18 -11.99 19.28 18.20
N GLY A 19 -12.08 19.11 16.87
CA GLY A 19 -12.16 17.79 16.23
C GLY A 19 -10.85 17.01 16.21
N LEU A 20 -9.71 17.71 16.30
CA LEU A 20 -8.38 17.09 16.35
C LEU A 20 -8.24 16.21 17.59
N TYR A 21 -8.56 16.71 18.79
CA TYR A 21 -8.36 15.95 20.03
C TYR A 21 -9.19 14.65 20.10
N PHE A 22 -10.46 14.69 19.67
CA PHE A 22 -11.31 13.49 19.60
C PHE A 22 -10.93 12.54 18.46
N SER A 23 -10.44 13.07 17.33
CA SER A 23 -9.90 12.24 16.25
C SER A 23 -8.65 11.50 16.71
N THR A 24 -7.70 12.19 17.35
CA THR A 24 -6.45 11.60 17.84
C THR A 24 -6.73 10.54 18.90
N LEU A 25 -7.69 10.77 19.82
CA LEU A 25 -8.09 9.77 20.80
C LEU A 25 -8.77 8.55 20.16
N ARG A 26 -9.59 8.74 19.12
CA ARG A 26 -10.22 7.64 18.38
C ARG A 26 -9.20 6.87 17.52
N TYR A 27 -8.23 7.56 16.92
CA TYR A 27 -7.05 6.97 16.26
C TYR A 27 -6.20 6.18 17.26
N HIS A 28 -6.04 6.68 18.49
CA HIS A 28 -5.25 6.03 19.54
C HIS A 28 -5.98 4.83 20.17
N LEU A 29 -7.31 4.90 20.32
CA LEU A 29 -8.15 3.80 20.81
C LEU A 29 -8.34 2.67 19.76
N ILE A 30 -8.23 2.98 18.46
CA ILE A 30 -8.17 1.97 17.40
C ILE A 30 -6.81 1.24 17.38
N ARG A 31 -5.73 1.89 17.83
CA ARG A 31 -4.38 1.30 17.92
C ARG A 31 -4.20 0.19 18.97
N MET A 32 -5.24 -0.13 19.76
CA MET A 32 -5.22 -1.27 20.69
C MET A 32 -5.73 -2.60 20.08
N LYS A 33 -5.77 -2.71 18.75
CA LYS A 33 -5.94 -3.98 18.04
C LYS A 33 -4.59 -4.39 17.45
N VAL A 34 -4.22 -5.66 17.61
CA VAL A 34 -3.05 -6.32 17.00
C VAL A 34 -2.66 -5.66 15.67
N GLY A 35 -1.43 -5.14 15.58
CA GLY A 35 -0.97 -4.41 14.41
C GLY A 35 -0.94 -5.29 13.15
N ILE A 36 -1.96 -5.15 12.30
CA ILE A 36 -2.11 -5.93 11.07
C ILE A 36 -1.19 -5.30 10.02
N MET A 37 -0.16 -6.04 9.60
CA MET A 37 0.83 -5.59 8.61
C MET A 37 1.68 -4.37 9.04
N ASP A 38 1.52 -3.88 10.27
CA ASP A 38 2.19 -2.66 10.75
C ASP A 38 3.70 -2.71 10.57
N ASP A 39 4.37 -3.80 10.96
CA ASP A 39 5.82 -3.96 10.79
C ASP A 39 6.29 -3.75 9.33
N LEU A 40 5.50 -4.22 8.36
CA LEU A 40 5.82 -4.08 6.94
C LEU A 40 5.60 -2.64 6.47
N LEU A 41 4.47 -2.04 6.84
CA LEU A 41 4.11 -0.67 6.43
C LEU A 41 5.05 0.37 7.06
N ASP A 42 5.40 0.19 8.33
CA ASP A 42 6.33 1.05 9.07
C ASP A 42 7.74 0.97 8.48
N GLN A 43 8.15 -0.20 7.94
CA GLN A 43 9.41 -0.34 7.22
C GLN A 43 9.40 0.37 5.86
N ILE A 44 8.28 0.38 5.12
CA ILE A 44 8.15 1.18 3.90
C ILE A 44 8.32 2.67 4.24
N GLU A 45 7.61 3.14 5.28
CA GLU A 45 7.67 4.53 5.74
C GLU A 45 9.08 4.92 6.20
N THR A 46 9.73 4.08 7.00
CA THR A 46 11.12 4.26 7.42
C THR A 46 12.07 4.32 6.22
N GLY A 47 11.85 3.48 5.21
CA GLY A 47 12.62 3.50 3.97
C GLY A 47 12.51 4.83 3.24
N ILE A 48 11.30 5.39 3.12
CA ILE A 48 11.06 6.70 2.51
C ILE A 48 11.80 7.80 3.30
N GLN A 49 11.69 7.78 4.63
CA GLN A 49 12.34 8.77 5.51
C GLN A 49 13.87 8.75 5.42
N ASN A 50 14.46 7.62 5.02
CA ASN A 50 15.90 7.43 4.87
C ASN A 50 16.35 7.37 3.40
N ASN A 51 15.52 7.84 2.45
CA ASN A 51 15.82 7.85 1.01
C ASN A 51 16.11 6.45 0.41
N LEU A 52 15.61 5.37 1.02
CA LEU A 52 15.75 3.99 0.53
C LEU A 52 14.68 3.67 -0.53
N TYR A 53 14.65 4.50 -1.58
CA TYR A 53 13.54 4.55 -2.52
C TYR A 53 13.27 3.26 -3.29
N TYR A 54 14.31 2.54 -3.73
CA TYR A 54 14.12 1.25 -4.37
C TYR A 54 13.44 0.23 -3.45
N LEU A 55 13.86 0.16 -2.18
CA LEU A 55 13.28 -0.75 -1.20
C LEU A 55 11.82 -0.41 -0.93
N SER A 56 11.52 0.87 -0.66
CA SER A 56 10.15 1.33 -0.43
C SER A 56 9.26 1.09 -1.65
N LEU A 57 9.73 1.42 -2.86
CA LEU A 57 8.97 1.19 -4.08
C LEU A 57 8.72 -0.29 -4.33
N PHE A 58 9.73 -1.15 -4.17
CA PHE A 58 9.58 -2.58 -4.44
C PHE A 58 8.55 -3.22 -3.51
N VAL A 59 8.61 -2.88 -2.23
CA VAL A 59 7.65 -3.38 -1.24
C VAL A 59 6.26 -2.79 -1.53
N SER A 60 6.14 -1.48 -1.79
CA SER A 60 4.85 -0.85 -2.15
C SER A 60 4.19 -1.49 -3.37
N LEU A 61 4.97 -1.87 -4.39
CA LEU A 61 4.47 -2.59 -5.57
C LEU A 61 4.05 -4.03 -5.26
N ALA A 62 4.51 -4.64 -4.17
CA ALA A 62 4.07 -5.98 -3.78
C ALA A 62 2.76 -5.98 -2.98
N ILE A 63 2.45 -4.87 -2.30
CA ILE A 63 1.29 -4.75 -1.39
C ILE A 63 -0.05 -5.09 -2.06
N PRO A 64 -0.39 -4.62 -3.27
CA PRO A 64 -1.67 -4.98 -3.89
C PRO A 64 -1.82 -6.48 -4.18
N ASP A 65 -0.73 -7.19 -4.51
CA ASP A 65 -0.77 -8.66 -4.64
C ASP A 65 -1.04 -9.33 -3.30
N ILE A 66 -0.35 -8.88 -2.24
CA ILE A 66 -0.53 -9.40 -0.87
C ILE A 66 -1.97 -9.20 -0.43
N CYS A 67 -2.50 -7.97 -0.54
CA CYS A 67 -3.87 -7.67 -0.15
C CYS A 67 -4.89 -8.44 -1.00
N GLY A 68 -4.69 -8.51 -2.32
CA GLY A 68 -5.54 -9.28 -3.23
C GLY A 68 -5.54 -10.77 -2.94
N ALA A 69 -4.41 -11.34 -2.52
CA ALA A 69 -4.34 -12.72 -2.04
C ALA A 69 -5.12 -12.90 -0.73
N LEU A 70 -4.90 -12.01 0.24
CA LEU A 70 -5.52 -12.05 1.56
C LEU A 70 -7.05 -11.99 1.52
N GLU A 71 -7.66 -11.16 0.67
CA GLU A 71 -9.14 -11.11 0.53
C GLU A 71 -9.72 -12.22 -0.35
N SER A 72 -8.88 -12.98 -1.05
CA SER A 72 -9.37 -13.98 -2.01
C SER A 72 -9.75 -15.32 -1.37
N VAL A 73 -10.68 -16.02 -2.01
CA VAL A 73 -11.19 -17.32 -1.52
C VAL A 73 -10.07 -18.38 -1.40
N ASN A 74 -9.10 -18.35 -2.32
CA ASN A 74 -8.03 -19.33 -2.39
C ASN A 74 -6.71 -18.87 -1.78
N GLY A 75 -6.60 -17.63 -1.31
CA GLY A 75 -5.36 -17.10 -0.71
C GLY A 75 -4.23 -16.86 -1.72
N VAL A 76 -4.51 -16.83 -3.03
CA VAL A 76 -3.48 -16.75 -4.08
C VAL A 76 -3.56 -15.42 -4.83
N ALA A 77 -2.44 -14.74 -5.01
CA ALA A 77 -2.37 -13.52 -5.82
C ALA A 77 -2.61 -13.80 -7.32
N SER A 78 -3.15 -12.81 -8.04
CA SER A 78 -3.23 -12.82 -9.49
C SER A 78 -3.23 -11.39 -10.02
N GLY A 79 -2.81 -11.18 -11.28
CA GLY A 79 -2.81 -9.84 -11.85
C GLY A 79 -4.19 -9.17 -11.90
N SER A 80 -5.26 -9.95 -12.07
CA SER A 80 -6.63 -9.43 -11.96
C SER A 80 -6.98 -8.95 -10.55
N LYS A 81 -6.57 -9.69 -9.51
CA LYS A 81 -6.80 -9.31 -8.10
C LYS A 81 -5.97 -8.09 -7.73
N TYR A 82 -4.70 -8.05 -8.17
CA TYR A 82 -3.86 -6.86 -8.05
C TYR A 82 -4.55 -5.64 -8.63
N ALA A 83 -4.95 -5.72 -9.90
CA ALA A 83 -5.54 -4.60 -10.62
C ALA A 83 -6.82 -4.12 -9.92
N SER A 84 -7.68 -5.06 -9.54
CA SER A 84 -8.94 -4.76 -8.84
C SER A 84 -8.70 -4.10 -7.48
N TRP A 85 -7.74 -4.59 -6.70
CA TRP A 85 -7.40 -4.00 -5.41
C TRP A 85 -6.82 -2.59 -5.58
N PHE A 86 -5.89 -2.41 -6.52
CA PHE A 86 -5.25 -1.12 -6.76
C PHE A 86 -6.25 -0.08 -7.27
N ASP A 87 -7.10 -0.43 -8.23
CA ASP A 87 -8.14 0.46 -8.76
C ASP A 87 -9.08 0.92 -7.64
N LYS A 88 -9.56 -0.02 -6.83
CA LYS A 88 -10.51 0.25 -5.75
C LYS A 88 -9.91 1.12 -4.64
N ASN A 89 -8.70 0.82 -4.20
CA ASN A 89 -8.15 1.40 -2.97
C ASN A 89 -7.18 2.56 -3.20
N VAL A 90 -6.65 2.72 -4.42
CA VAL A 90 -5.64 3.75 -4.76
C VAL A 90 -6.14 4.67 -5.87
N VAL A 91 -6.63 4.12 -6.98
CA VAL A 91 -7.02 4.94 -8.15
C VAL A 91 -8.25 5.78 -7.86
N ILE A 92 -9.34 5.15 -7.40
CA ILE A 92 -10.60 5.87 -7.16
C ILE A 92 -10.43 6.99 -6.11
N PRO A 93 -9.76 6.77 -4.96
CA PRO A 93 -9.59 7.84 -3.96
C PRO A 93 -8.68 8.98 -4.41
N ASN A 94 -7.67 8.71 -5.25
CA ASN A 94 -6.60 9.67 -5.53
C ASN A 94 -6.62 10.21 -6.98
N GLY A 95 -7.46 9.67 -7.87
CA GLY A 95 -7.57 10.12 -9.26
C GLY A 95 -6.34 9.80 -10.14
N TYR A 96 -5.70 8.65 -9.91
CA TYR A 96 -4.50 8.25 -10.67
C TYR A 96 -4.81 7.98 -12.16
N TYR A 97 -3.92 8.42 -13.06
CA TYR A 97 -3.90 7.95 -14.44
C TYR A 97 -3.36 6.53 -14.58
N LEU A 98 -2.52 6.10 -13.63
CA LEU A 98 -2.06 4.71 -13.54
C LEU A 98 -3.21 3.83 -13.04
N ASN A 99 -3.89 3.11 -13.95
CA ASN A 99 -4.86 2.10 -13.51
C ASN A 99 -4.16 0.84 -12.95
N GLY A 100 -4.93 -0.02 -12.33
CA GLY A 100 -4.46 -1.24 -11.69
C GLY A 100 -3.76 -2.20 -12.64
N MET A 101 -4.18 -2.27 -13.89
CA MET A 101 -3.57 -3.17 -14.88
C MET A 101 -2.21 -2.64 -15.36
N ASP A 102 -2.11 -1.34 -15.62
CA ASP A 102 -0.84 -0.66 -15.89
C ASP A 102 0.12 -0.78 -14.70
N CYS A 103 -0.38 -0.62 -13.47
CA CYS A 103 0.41 -0.77 -12.26
C CYS A 103 0.92 -2.21 -12.09
N TYR A 104 0.08 -3.22 -12.36
CA TYR A 104 0.50 -4.62 -12.36
C TYR A 104 1.58 -4.90 -13.42
N TYR A 105 1.41 -4.38 -14.63
CA TYR A 105 2.41 -4.51 -15.70
C TYR A 105 3.73 -3.87 -15.32
N PHE A 106 3.69 -2.68 -14.73
CA PHE A 106 4.87 -2.00 -14.21
C PHE A 106 5.54 -2.79 -13.09
N ARG A 107 4.78 -3.30 -12.12
CA ARG A 107 5.28 -4.19 -11.06
C ARG A 107 6.00 -5.39 -11.66
N CYS A 108 5.41 -6.05 -12.66
CA CYS A 108 6.04 -7.17 -13.34
C CYS A 108 7.35 -6.79 -14.03
N SER A 109 7.38 -5.69 -14.78
CA SER A 109 8.60 -5.25 -15.47
C SER A 109 9.68 -4.78 -14.51
N MET A 110 9.30 -4.07 -13.44
CA MET A 110 10.23 -3.49 -12.47
C MET A 110 10.87 -4.58 -11.61
N LEU A 111 10.06 -5.44 -10.98
CA LEU A 111 10.55 -6.42 -10.01
C LEU A 111 11.26 -7.61 -10.66
N HIS A 112 10.81 -8.06 -11.85
CA HIS A 112 11.36 -9.27 -12.49
C HIS A 112 12.34 -8.98 -13.62
N GLN A 113 12.37 -7.75 -14.14
CA GLN A 113 13.21 -7.40 -15.30
C GLN A 113 14.02 -6.12 -15.12
N GLY A 114 13.85 -5.39 -14.02
CA GLY A 114 14.52 -4.10 -13.80
C GLY A 114 14.14 -3.04 -14.84
N LYS A 115 12.92 -3.11 -15.40
CA LYS A 115 12.45 -2.23 -16.48
C LYS A 115 11.28 -1.37 -16.05
N THR A 116 11.28 -0.14 -16.54
CA THR A 116 10.20 0.85 -16.34
C THR A 116 9.19 0.89 -17.50
N THR A 117 9.25 -0.09 -18.40
CA THR A 117 8.45 -0.17 -19.63
C THR A 117 7.81 -1.54 -19.75
N HIS A 118 6.57 -1.61 -20.20
CA HIS A 118 5.88 -2.88 -20.46
C HIS A 118 5.04 -2.78 -21.72
N LYS A 119 5.12 -3.79 -22.60
CA LYS A 119 4.48 -3.78 -23.94
C LYS A 119 2.94 -3.63 -23.91
N ASN A 120 2.31 -4.05 -22.81
CA ASN A 120 0.86 -3.96 -22.63
C ASN A 120 0.43 -2.71 -21.83
N SER A 121 1.38 -1.86 -21.43
CA SER A 121 1.02 -0.64 -20.70
C SER A 121 0.55 0.45 -21.67
N ASN A 122 -0.38 1.28 -21.21
CA ASN A 122 -0.82 2.50 -21.91
C ASN A 122 0.28 3.58 -21.95
N PHE A 123 1.30 3.47 -21.09
CA PHE A 123 2.40 4.41 -21.02
C PHE A 123 3.64 3.87 -21.72
N THR A 124 4.37 4.74 -22.40
CA THR A 124 5.67 4.38 -23.02
C THR A 124 6.71 4.05 -21.95
N ARG A 125 6.59 4.70 -20.79
CA ARG A 125 7.40 4.49 -19.58
C ARG A 125 6.69 5.07 -18.37
N ILE A 126 6.91 4.47 -17.21
CA ILE A 126 6.54 5.05 -15.92
C ILE A 126 7.83 5.48 -15.20
N LEU A 127 7.87 6.72 -14.76
CA LEU A 127 9.01 7.38 -14.14
C LEU A 127 8.66 7.66 -12.68
N PHE A 128 9.44 7.11 -11.76
CA PHE A 128 9.37 7.46 -10.35
C PHE A 128 10.38 8.58 -10.09
N VAL A 129 9.88 9.73 -9.64
CA VAL A 129 10.66 10.92 -9.37
C VAL A 129 10.87 11.02 -7.86
N GLU A 130 12.12 11.23 -7.44
CA GLU A 130 12.43 11.48 -6.03
C GLU A 130 11.91 12.86 -5.60
N PRO A 131 11.55 13.03 -4.31
CA PRO A 131 11.07 14.31 -3.81
C PRO A 131 12.11 15.42 -4.05
N SER A 132 11.68 16.53 -4.65
CA SER A 132 12.52 17.72 -4.82
C SER A 132 12.06 18.85 -3.91
N SER A 133 12.96 19.77 -3.58
CA SER A 133 12.65 20.92 -2.71
C SER A 133 11.78 21.98 -3.38
N SER A 134 11.63 21.97 -4.71
CA SER A 134 10.99 23.05 -5.47
C SER A 134 9.70 22.62 -6.17
N ASN A 135 9.65 21.39 -6.71
CA ASN A 135 8.54 20.93 -7.55
C ASN A 135 8.10 19.52 -7.16
N ILE A 136 6.79 19.28 -7.22
CA ILE A 136 6.19 17.94 -7.03
C ILE A 136 5.71 17.46 -8.41
N PHE A 137 6.29 16.37 -8.90
CA PHE A 137 5.91 15.75 -10.17
C PHE A 137 5.16 14.46 -9.91
N HIS A 138 3.84 14.57 -9.72
CA HIS A 138 3.00 13.44 -9.38
C HIS A 138 1.81 13.34 -10.33
N ASN A 139 1.59 12.15 -10.89
CA ASN A 139 0.47 11.82 -11.77
C ASN A 139 0.41 12.70 -13.05
N ASN A 140 1.57 12.99 -13.66
CA ASN A 140 1.68 13.82 -14.86
C ASN A 140 2.05 12.99 -16.09
N ILE A 141 1.39 13.21 -17.22
CA ILE A 141 1.73 12.57 -18.50
C ILE A 141 2.51 13.55 -19.37
N ILE A 142 3.76 13.21 -19.71
CA ILE A 142 4.64 14.00 -20.59
C ILE A 142 5.17 13.07 -21.67
N ASN A 143 4.94 13.39 -22.95
CA ASN A 143 5.37 12.56 -24.08
C ASN A 143 4.98 11.06 -23.94
N LYS A 144 3.75 10.80 -23.46
CA LYS A 144 3.20 9.46 -23.13
C LYS A 144 3.92 8.71 -21.99
N ALA A 145 4.89 9.33 -21.32
CA ALA A 145 5.46 8.81 -20.09
C ALA A 145 4.69 9.36 -18.88
N LEU A 146 4.38 8.48 -17.92
CA LEU A 146 3.75 8.88 -16.67
C LEU A 146 4.83 9.15 -15.61
N ASN A 147 4.79 10.32 -14.98
CA ASN A 147 5.66 10.68 -13.86
C ASN A 147 4.89 10.58 -12.55
N ILE A 148 5.49 9.93 -11.56
CA ILE A 148 4.93 9.69 -10.23
C ILE A 148 5.98 10.05 -9.17
N ASP A 149 5.62 10.92 -8.23
CA ASP A 149 6.43 11.15 -7.04
C ASP A 149 6.44 9.88 -6.18
N ILE A 150 7.62 9.36 -5.89
CA ILE A 150 7.80 8.09 -5.19
C ILE A 150 7.32 8.12 -3.74
N LYS A 151 7.50 9.24 -3.05
CA LYS A 151 7.07 9.39 -1.66
C LYS A 151 5.56 9.43 -1.59
N ILE A 152 4.92 10.18 -2.48
CA ILE A 152 3.46 10.23 -2.57
C ILE A 152 2.89 8.85 -2.88
N PHE A 153 3.44 8.15 -3.89
CA PHE A 153 2.98 6.81 -4.25
C PHE A 153 3.09 5.81 -3.10
N CYS A 154 4.25 5.72 -2.44
CA CYS A 154 4.42 4.78 -1.33
C CYS A 154 3.50 5.11 -0.15
N ASN A 155 3.30 6.40 0.16
CA ASN A 155 2.35 6.83 1.19
C ASN A 155 0.90 6.52 0.83
N ASP A 156 0.51 6.69 -0.44
CA ASP A 156 -0.82 6.34 -0.93
C ASP A 156 -1.08 4.84 -0.79
N ILE A 157 -0.08 4.00 -1.09
CA ILE A 157 -0.17 2.55 -0.82
C ILE A 157 -0.34 2.28 0.67
N ILE A 158 0.48 2.86 1.55
CA ILE A 158 0.39 2.66 3.00
C ILE A 158 -1.01 3.05 3.52
N ASN A 159 -1.50 4.21 3.11
CA ASN A 159 -2.80 4.73 3.53
C ASN A 159 -3.94 3.86 2.99
N ALA A 160 -3.89 3.48 1.71
CA ALA A 160 -4.85 2.57 1.09
C ALA A 160 -4.92 1.23 1.83
N THR A 161 -3.77 0.65 2.21
CA THR A 161 -3.72 -0.60 2.97
C THR A 161 -4.31 -0.44 4.37
N LYS A 162 -3.97 0.63 5.10
CA LYS A 162 -4.55 0.92 6.43
C LYS A 162 -6.07 1.07 6.35
N CYS A 163 -6.57 1.79 5.35
CA CYS A 163 -8.00 1.92 5.08
C CYS A 163 -8.65 0.58 4.74
N TRP A 164 -8.05 -0.20 3.85
CA TRP A 164 -8.53 -1.53 3.46
C TRP A 164 -8.59 -2.50 4.65
N ILE A 165 -7.56 -2.54 5.50
CA ILE A 165 -7.53 -3.35 6.74
C ILE A 165 -8.72 -3.01 7.64
N SER A 166 -9.04 -1.72 7.79
CA SER A 166 -10.14 -1.27 8.65
C SER A 166 -11.50 -1.80 8.20
N VAL A 167 -11.63 -2.13 6.92
CA VAL A 167 -12.85 -2.67 6.31
C VAL A 167 -12.84 -4.20 6.28
N ILE A 168 -11.71 -4.83 5.96
CA ILE A 168 -11.64 -6.28 5.68
C ILE A 168 -11.34 -7.14 6.92
N SER A 169 -10.92 -6.54 8.04
CA SER A 169 -10.40 -7.28 9.21
C SER A 169 -11.35 -8.34 9.81
N THR A 170 -12.66 -8.24 9.54
CA THR A 170 -13.67 -9.22 9.97
C THR A 170 -14.11 -10.18 8.86
N ASP A 171 -13.57 -10.07 7.66
CA ASP A 171 -13.90 -10.95 6.52
C ASP A 171 -13.34 -12.36 6.72
N LYS A 172 -14.13 -13.36 6.34
CA LYS A 172 -13.78 -14.78 6.54
C LYS A 172 -12.54 -15.21 5.74
N ASN A 173 -12.37 -14.71 4.51
CA ASN A 173 -11.22 -15.06 3.67
C ASN A 173 -9.97 -14.38 4.22
N PHE A 174 -10.09 -13.11 4.61
CA PHE A 174 -8.99 -12.39 5.25
C PHE A 174 -8.53 -13.12 6.53
N ILE A 175 -9.43 -13.41 7.46
CA ILE A 175 -9.07 -14.11 8.71
C ILE A 175 -8.44 -15.47 8.43
N LYS A 176 -8.94 -16.21 7.43
CA LYS A 176 -8.38 -17.50 7.03
C LYS A 176 -6.95 -17.33 6.50
N ASN A 177 -6.75 -16.48 5.51
CA ASN A 177 -5.48 -16.35 4.80
C ASN A 177 -4.42 -15.60 5.62
N TYR A 178 -4.83 -14.66 6.48
CA TYR A 178 -3.93 -13.88 7.31
C TYR A 178 -3.23 -14.71 8.40
N LYS A 179 -3.75 -15.90 8.72
CA LYS A 179 -3.07 -16.84 9.65
C LYS A 179 -1.67 -17.19 9.19
N ASP A 180 -1.49 -17.30 7.87
CA ASP A 180 -0.24 -17.69 7.21
C ASP A 180 0.54 -16.48 6.68
N PHE A 181 0.11 -15.26 7.02
CA PHE A 181 0.83 -14.04 6.65
C PHE A 181 2.17 -13.97 7.40
N VAL A 182 3.22 -13.65 6.65
CA VAL A 182 4.57 -13.52 7.19
C VAL A 182 4.61 -12.41 8.24
N ARG A 183 5.21 -12.65 9.39
CA ARG A 183 5.31 -11.70 10.49
C ARG A 183 6.66 -11.78 11.16
N ARG A 184 7.01 -10.70 11.84
CA ARG A 184 8.19 -10.69 12.71
C ARG A 184 7.84 -11.35 14.03
N HIS A 185 8.75 -12.20 14.49
CA HIS A 185 8.73 -12.87 15.78
C HIS A 185 9.93 -12.37 16.60
N PRO A 186 9.81 -11.28 17.37
CA PRO A 186 10.96 -10.65 18.04
C PRO A 186 11.70 -11.54 19.05
N LYS A 187 11.04 -12.60 19.55
CA LYS A 187 11.59 -13.56 20.53
C LYS A 187 11.91 -14.93 19.92
N GLY A 188 11.78 -15.08 18.60
CA GLY A 188 11.89 -16.34 17.89
C GLY A 188 10.54 -17.03 17.66
N LEU A 189 10.58 -18.16 16.94
CA LEU A 189 9.46 -19.03 16.61
C LEU A 189 9.74 -20.46 17.12
N PRO A 190 9.40 -20.79 18.37
CA PRO A 190 9.55 -22.16 18.87
C PRO A 190 8.62 -23.16 18.14
N PRO A 191 9.04 -24.42 17.96
CA PRO A 191 10.31 -25.02 18.39
C PRO A 191 11.50 -24.75 17.45
N TYR A 192 11.29 -24.03 16.34
CA TYR A 192 12.30 -23.88 15.29
C TYR A 192 13.49 -23.00 15.71
N ILE A 193 13.20 -21.80 16.24
CA ILE A 193 14.22 -20.82 16.65
C ILE A 193 13.73 -20.13 17.93
N SER A 194 14.58 -20.03 18.95
CA SER A 194 14.26 -19.37 20.22
C SER A 194 15.32 -18.35 20.59
N GLY A 195 14.92 -17.23 21.20
CA GLY A 195 15.85 -16.24 21.77
C GLY A 195 16.44 -15.23 20.77
N VAL A 196 16.15 -15.35 19.47
CA VAL A 196 16.56 -14.38 18.44
C VAL A 196 15.37 -13.99 17.56
N PRO A 197 15.28 -12.74 17.04
CA PRO A 197 14.23 -12.33 16.14
C PRO A 197 14.18 -13.15 14.84
N VAL A 198 12.98 -13.53 14.39
CA VAL A 198 12.74 -14.28 13.15
C VAL A 198 11.67 -13.60 12.30
N ILE A 199 11.70 -13.79 10.99
CA ILE A 199 10.60 -13.46 10.08
C ILE A 199 10.09 -14.78 9.50
N SER A 200 8.81 -15.08 9.68
CA SER A 200 8.16 -16.31 9.21
C SER A 200 6.68 -16.12 8.98
#